data_AF-X5S8G4-F1
#
_entry.id   AF-X5S8G4-F1
#
_cell.length_a   1.000
_cell.length_b   1.000
_cell.length_c   1.000
_cell.angle_alpha   90.00
_cell.angle_beta   90.00
_cell.angle_gamma   90.00
#
_symmetry.space_group_name_H-M   'P 1'
#
loop_
_entity.id
_entity.type
_entity.pdbx_description
1 polymer ?
#
loop_
_entity_poly.entity_id
_entity_poly.type
_entity_poly.pdbx_seq_one_letter_code
_entity_poly.pdbx_strand_id
1 'polypeptide(L)'
;MAYTWINLGDGRQVFRKVDTTKPKRSHLSAPMINSDTMSEVQSMHDGKVYTSKSALRATYRAAGLEEVGNDPARLRPRKRAKIDRKAIKETVLKAKARFDRGERVRAP
;
A
#
# COMPACT_ATOMS: atom_id res chain seq x y z
N MET A 1 15.15 -3.48 3.35
CA MET A 1 14.58 -2.21 2.82
C MET A 1 15.65 -1.56 1.96
N ALA A 2 15.38 -1.30 0.68
CA ALA A 2 16.39 -0.76 -0.24
C ALA A 2 16.18 0.74 -0.47
N TYR A 3 17.29 1.48 -0.57
CA TYR A 3 17.33 2.89 -0.95
C TYR A 3 18.17 3.03 -2.20
N THR A 4 17.77 3.90 -3.11
CA THR A 4 18.54 4.18 -4.33
C THR A 4 18.39 5.64 -4.76
N TRP A 5 19.33 6.10 -5.57
CA TRP A 5 19.24 7.37 -6.27
C TRP A 5 18.24 7.25 -7.42
N ILE A 6 17.19 8.07 -7.40
CA ILE A 6 16.17 8.12 -8.45
C ILE A 6 16.33 9.44 -9.21
N ASN A 7 16.58 9.35 -10.52
CA ASN A 7 16.55 10.51 -11.43
C ASN A 7 15.09 10.93 -11.68
N LEU A 8 14.80 12.22 -11.53
CA LEU A 8 13.45 12.78 -11.73
C LEU A 8 13.19 13.25 -13.18
N GLY A 9 14.18 13.14 -14.07
CA GLY A 9 14.07 13.52 -15.48
C GLY A 9 14.39 14.99 -15.79
N ASP A 10 14.62 15.81 -14.76
CA ASP A 10 15.02 17.22 -14.84
C ASP A 10 16.51 17.45 -14.47
N GLY A 11 17.30 16.37 -14.46
CA GLY A 11 18.69 16.37 -14.00
C GLY A 11 18.86 16.32 -12.47
N ARG A 12 17.78 16.36 -11.69
CA ARG A 12 17.84 16.22 -10.23
C ARG A 12 17.73 14.76 -9.82
N GLN A 13 18.54 14.39 -8.83
CA GLN A 13 18.50 13.07 -8.19
C GLN A 13 18.03 13.18 -6.75
N VAL A 14 17.15 12.26 -6.35
CA VAL A 14 16.66 12.16 -4.96
C VAL A 14 16.91 10.77 -4.42
N PHE A 15 17.52 10.70 -3.24
CA PHE A 15 17.72 9.44 -2.52
C PHE A 15 16.43 9.08 -1.78
N ARG A 16 15.73 8.04 -2.25
CA ARG A 16 14.43 7.64 -1.69
C ARG A 16 14.38 6.14 -1.42
N LYS A 17 13.53 5.79 -0.46
CA LYS A 17 13.17 4.40 -0.19
C LYS A 17 12.45 3.84 -1.42
N VAL A 18 12.95 2.72 -1.94
CA VAL A 18 12.30 2.00 -3.03
C VAL A 18 11.39 0.95 -2.41
N ASP A 19 10.13 0.97 -2.81
CA ASP A 19 9.17 -0.01 -2.32
C ASP A 19 9.38 -1.35 -3.05
N THR A 20 10.19 -2.22 -2.45
CA THR A 20 10.43 -3.60 -2.93
C THR A 20 9.24 -4.53 -2.74
N THR A 21 8.14 -4.05 -2.15
CA THR A 21 6.92 -4.85 -1.94
C THR A 21 6.08 -5.03 -3.19
N LYS A 22 6.39 -4.31 -4.30
CA LYS A 22 5.69 -4.53 -5.57
C LYS A 22 6.02 -5.96 -6.04
N PRO A 23 5.03 -6.87 -6.14
CA PRO A 23 5.30 -8.23 -6.57
C PRO A 23 5.95 -8.20 -7.96
N LYS A 24 7.03 -8.96 -8.14
CA LYS A 24 7.69 -9.12 -9.44
C LYS A 24 6.65 -9.65 -10.42
N ARG A 25 6.23 -8.80 -11.37
CA ARG A 25 5.52 -9.23 -12.57
C ARG A 25 6.43 -10.24 -13.30
N SER A 26 5.85 -11.28 -13.90
CA SER A 26 6.62 -12.21 -14.72
C SER A 26 7.36 -11.46 -15.85
N HIS A 27 8.53 -11.96 -16.25
CA HIS A 27 9.31 -11.43 -17.38
C HIS A 27 8.65 -11.69 -18.74
N LEU A 28 7.57 -12.47 -18.78
CA LEU A 28 6.81 -12.74 -19.98
C LEU A 28 5.92 -11.54 -20.29
N SER A 29 5.94 -11.09 -21.54
CA SER A 29 5.08 -10.04 -22.08
C SER A 29 3.59 -10.44 -22.18
N ALA A 30 3.18 -11.51 -21.48
CA ALA A 30 1.82 -11.98 -21.48
C ALA A 30 0.90 -11.11 -20.61
N PRO A 31 -0.35 -10.86 -21.02
CA PRO A 31 -1.35 -10.30 -20.14
C PRO A 31 -1.61 -11.27 -18.97
N MET A 32 -1.84 -10.72 -17.78
CA MET A 32 -2.32 -11.52 -16.65
C MET A 32 -3.77 -11.92 -16.94
N ILE A 33 -4.02 -13.19 -17.23
CA ILE A 33 -5.36 -13.72 -17.49
C ILE A 33 -5.94 -14.23 -16.17
N ASN A 34 -7.05 -13.64 -15.73
CA ASN A 34 -7.81 -14.17 -14.60
C ASN A 34 -8.96 -15.03 -15.16
N SER A 35 -8.76 -16.34 -15.26
CA SER A 35 -9.76 -17.25 -15.81
C SER A 35 -10.93 -17.47 -14.85
N ASP A 36 -12.13 -17.66 -15.38
CA ASP A 36 -13.29 -18.02 -14.56
C ASP A 36 -13.30 -19.51 -14.17
N THR A 37 -12.65 -20.34 -14.97
CA THR A 37 -12.49 -21.77 -14.71
C THR A 37 -11.65 -22.05 -13.47
N MET A 38 -12.09 -23.03 -12.70
CA MET A 38 -11.38 -23.60 -11.54
C MET A 38 -11.59 -25.11 -11.50
N SER A 39 -10.73 -25.79 -10.73
CA SER A 39 -10.94 -27.20 -10.38
C SER A 39 -12.31 -27.39 -9.73
N GLU A 40 -12.83 -28.61 -9.79
CA GLU A 40 -14.09 -28.98 -9.16
C GLU A 40 -14.04 -28.68 -7.65
N VAL A 41 -14.87 -27.75 -7.21
CA VAL A 41 -14.98 -27.33 -5.81
C VAL A 41 -16.43 -27.54 -5.37
N GLN A 42 -16.59 -28.27 -4.28
CA GLN A 42 -17.88 -28.36 -3.61
C GLN A 42 -18.13 -27.11 -2.77
N SER A 43 -19.26 -26.45 -3.02
CA SER A 43 -19.71 -25.32 -2.24
C SER A 43 -20.25 -25.78 -0.89
N MET A 44 -19.84 -25.11 0.19
CA MET A 44 -20.33 -25.40 1.55
C MET A 44 -21.72 -24.83 1.83
N HIS A 45 -22.19 -23.90 0.98
CA HIS A 45 -23.50 -23.28 1.17
C HIS A 45 -24.64 -24.19 0.69
N ASP A 46 -24.51 -24.76 -0.50
CA ASP A 46 -25.54 -25.53 -1.20
C ASP A 46 -25.13 -26.97 -1.52
N GLY A 47 -23.90 -27.38 -1.19
CA GLY A 47 -23.39 -28.74 -1.38
C GLY A 47 -23.09 -29.15 -2.83
N LYS A 48 -23.30 -28.26 -3.80
CA LYS A 48 -23.10 -28.53 -5.24
C LYS A 48 -21.64 -28.33 -5.65
N VAL A 49 -21.22 -29.06 -6.68
CA VAL A 49 -19.87 -28.95 -7.27
C VAL A 49 -19.89 -27.92 -8.40
N TYR A 50 -18.93 -27.01 -8.39
CA TYR A 50 -18.76 -25.96 -9.38
C TYR A 50 -17.37 -26.00 -10.01
N THR A 51 -17.33 -25.68 -11.31
CA THR A 51 -16.08 -25.51 -12.10
C THR A 51 -15.87 -24.05 -12.55
N SER A 52 -16.85 -23.17 -12.28
CA SER A 52 -16.84 -21.75 -12.63
C SER A 52 -16.92 -20.89 -11.37
N LYS A 53 -15.96 -19.98 -11.21
CA LYS A 53 -15.90 -19.06 -10.07
C LYS A 53 -17.12 -18.14 -10.06
N SER A 54 -17.52 -17.62 -11.22
CA SER A 54 -18.68 -16.74 -11.36
C SER A 54 -19.99 -17.41 -10.97
N ALA A 55 -20.19 -18.68 -11.34
CA ALA A 55 -21.34 -19.48 -10.96
C ALA A 55 -21.40 -19.67 -9.43
N LEU A 56 -20.28 -20.05 -8.82
CA LEU A 56 -20.19 -20.19 -7.36
C LEU A 56 -20.50 -18.87 -6.63
N ARG A 57 -19.94 -17.74 -7.10
CA ARG A 57 -20.21 -16.42 -6.49
C ARG A 57 -21.64 -15.94 -6.68
N ALA A 58 -22.32 -16.38 -7.75
CA ALA A 58 -23.72 -16.05 -7.96
C ALA A 58 -24.60 -16.69 -6.89
N THR A 59 -24.32 -17.94 -6.49
CA THR A 59 -25.09 -18.61 -5.42
C THR A 59 -24.84 -17.97 -4.07
N TYR A 60 -23.60 -17.59 -3.75
CA TYR A 60 -23.30 -16.87 -2.52
C TYR A 60 -24.02 -15.52 -2.43
N ARG A 61 -24.02 -14.73 -3.51
CA ARG A 61 -24.75 -13.46 -3.55
C ARG A 61 -26.26 -13.64 -3.42
N ALA A 62 -26.83 -14.66 -4.08
CA ALA A 62 -28.26 -14.96 -3.97
C ALA A 62 -28.66 -15.36 -2.54
N ALA A 63 -27.75 -15.99 -1.80
CA ALA A 63 -27.92 -16.38 -0.41
C ALA A 63 -27.63 -15.26 0.62
N GLY A 64 -27.22 -14.07 0.16
CA GLY A 64 -26.83 -12.97 1.03
C GLY A 64 -25.48 -13.16 1.73
N LEU A 65 -24.64 -14.10 1.26
CA LEU A 65 -23.29 -14.30 1.76
C LEU A 65 -22.34 -13.22 1.22
N GLU A 66 -21.49 -12.68 2.10
CA GLU A 66 -20.52 -11.64 1.73
C GLU A 66 -19.11 -12.22 1.55
N GLU A 67 -18.48 -11.92 0.41
CA GLU A 67 -17.10 -12.35 0.13
C GLU A 67 -16.09 -11.51 0.91
N VAL A 68 -15.55 -12.09 1.99
CA VAL A 68 -14.48 -11.48 2.78
C VAL A 68 -13.22 -11.30 1.92
N GLY A 69 -12.75 -10.07 1.80
CA GLY A 69 -11.58 -9.74 0.97
C GLY A 69 -11.84 -8.64 -0.04
N ASN A 70 -13.08 -8.51 -0.50
CA ASN A 70 -13.52 -7.47 -1.42
C ASN A 70 -14.15 -6.25 -0.70
N ASP A 71 -13.75 -6.00 0.55
CA ASP A 71 -14.22 -4.85 1.30
C ASP A 71 -13.63 -3.56 0.68
N PRO A 72 -14.46 -2.62 0.19
CA PRO A 72 -13.98 -1.35 -0.37
C PRO A 72 -13.18 -0.53 0.65
N ALA A 73 -13.32 -0.79 1.95
CA ALA A 73 -12.50 -0.18 2.99
C ALA A 73 -11.02 -0.57 2.89
N ARG A 74 -10.67 -1.75 2.35
CA ARG A 74 -9.27 -2.16 2.13
C ARG A 74 -8.57 -1.29 1.08
N LEU A 75 -9.31 -0.74 0.14
CA LEU A 75 -8.78 0.14 -0.91
C LEU A 75 -8.63 1.59 -0.45
N ARG A 76 -9.11 1.93 0.75
CA ARG A 76 -9.04 3.31 1.25
C ARG A 76 -7.57 3.70 1.48
N PRO A 77 -7.11 4.83 0.93
CA PRO A 77 -5.78 5.35 1.22
C PRO A 77 -5.59 5.52 2.72
N ARG A 78 -4.44 5.07 3.25
CA ARG A 78 -4.10 5.30 4.65
C ARG A 78 -4.06 6.79 4.94
N LYS A 79 -4.89 7.25 5.89
CA LYS A 79 -4.86 8.64 6.37
C LYS A 79 -3.49 8.90 7.00
N ARG A 80 -2.71 9.80 6.40
CA ARG A 80 -1.45 10.28 6.99
C ARG A 80 -1.78 11.21 8.14
N ALA A 81 -1.03 11.11 9.24
CA ALA A 81 -1.15 12.05 10.34
C ALA A 81 -0.88 13.48 9.83
N LYS A 82 -1.72 14.43 10.24
CA LYS A 82 -1.54 15.84 9.87
C LYS A 82 -0.32 16.37 10.61
N ILE A 83 0.65 16.88 9.87
CA ILE A 83 1.87 17.47 10.44
C ILE A 83 1.51 18.83 11.04
N ASP A 84 1.80 19.04 12.33
CA ASP A 84 1.69 20.35 12.96
C ASP A 84 2.87 21.25 12.54
N ARG A 85 2.63 22.06 11.50
CA ARG A 85 3.62 22.99 10.96
C ARG A 85 3.98 24.10 11.94
N LYS A 86 3.08 24.48 12.85
CA LYS A 86 3.32 25.57 13.80
C LYS A 86 4.32 25.12 14.85
N ALA A 87 4.09 23.96 15.47
CA ALA A 87 5.00 23.37 16.45
C ALA A 87 6.41 23.16 15.88
N ILE A 88 6.51 22.67 14.64
CA ILE A 88 7.81 22.51 13.96
C ILE A 88 8.50 23.87 13.79
N LYS A 89 7.79 24.88 13.29
CA LYS A 89 8.35 26.22 13.08
C LYS A 89 8.84 26.84 14.39
N GLU A 90 8.04 26.77 15.45
CA GLU A 90 8.41 27.26 16.78
C GLU A 90 9.64 26.54 17.33
N THR A 91 9.70 25.22 17.16
CA THR A 91 10.85 24.42 17.60
C THR A 91 12.12 24.82 16.86
N VAL A 92 12.04 25.00 15.54
CA VAL A 92 13.17 25.45 14.70
C VAL A 92 13.62 26.86 15.08
N LEU A 93 12.69 27.79 15.27
CA LEU A 93 13.00 29.17 15.68
C LEU A 93 13.65 29.20 17.07
N LYS A 94 13.15 28.41 18.02
CA LYS A 94 13.72 28.28 19.36
C LYS A 94 15.14 27.72 19.30
N ALA A 95 15.38 26.70 18.48
CA ALA A 95 16.71 26.13 18.29
C ALA A 95 17.68 27.16 17.67
N LYS A 96 17.23 27.91 16.66
CA LYS A 96 18.00 29.00 16.05
C LYS A 96 18.37 30.06 17.08
N ALA A 97 17.41 30.52 17.88
CA ALA A 97 17.65 31.53 18.91
C ALA A 97 18.65 31.05 19.97
N ARG A 98 18.61 29.77 20.38
CA ARG A 98 19.61 29.18 21.29
C ARG A 98 21.02 29.19 20.68
N PHE A 99 21.12 28.79 19.42
CA PHE A 99 22.39 28.78 18.69
C PHE A 99 22.96 30.21 18.56
N ASP A 100 22.13 31.18 18.18
CA ASP A 100 22.53 32.58 18.02
C ASP A 100 22.95 33.21 19.38
N ARG A 101 22.37 32.76 20.51
CA ARG A 101 22.81 33.12 21.87
C ARG A 101 24.13 32.46 22.31
N GLY A 102 24.72 31.59 21.48
CA GLY A 102 25.96 30.90 21.80
C GLY A 102 25.79 29.68 22.72
N GLU A 103 24.56 29.25 23.00
CA GLU A 103 24.29 28.01 23.73
C GLU A 103 24.66 26.82 22.84
N ARG A 104 25.91 26.36 22.93
CA ARG A 104 26.42 25.17 22.23
C ARG A 104 26.35 23.98 23.16
N VAL A 105 25.64 22.93 22.74
CA VAL A 105 25.72 21.63 23.42
C VAL A 105 27.11 21.07 23.11
N ARG A 106 28.01 21.06 24.10
CA ARG A 106 29.19 20.19 24.05
C ARG A 106 28.67 18.77 24.21
N ALA A 107 28.79 17.96 23.16
CA ALA A 107 28.60 16.52 23.30
C ALA A 107 29.71 15.96 24.21
N PRO A 108 29.41 14.98 25.08
CA PRO A 108 30.44 14.22 25.79
C PRO A 108 31.33 13.46 24.80
#